data_AF-A0A4Y9P3X6-F1
#
_entry.id   AF-A0A4Y9P3X6-F1
#
_cell.length_a   1.000
_cell.length_b   1.000
_cell.length_c   1.000
_cell.angle_alpha   90.00
_cell.angle_beta   90.00
_cell.angle_gamma   90.00
#
_symmetry.space_group_name_H-M   'P 1'
#
loop_
_entity.id
_entity.type
_entity.pdbx_description
1 polymer ?
#
loop_
_entity_poly.entity_id
_entity_poly.type
_entity_poly.pdbx_seq_one_letter_code
_entity_poly.pdbx_strand_id
1 'polypeptide(L)'
;MLQWQARSNPLAWWWGSLTLVSSANILVWFMLYREFYPTPSGNLSGGSGIGLMFLLCAGYVFGCAFRSFLPRADVQRICLFDTWLSSVVVGRTVATVAELCFVAQWAIILHKLGHMTGAETAVNIALVIVPIIILAECFSWYAVVTTNFLYNAIENSLWAVTFFLAGIALCRLVPEFQGVVRWALMSGVVGIACFLAFLVTVDVPMYLSRWRAGHAEGNTFMGFLEGLHDVSTRWVVTHDIAHWKGELTWMFLYFSAAVWSSLALCALYAMQGYLAHYLA
;
A
#
# COMPACT_ATOMS: atom_id res chain seq x y z
N MET A 1 30.69 13.99 4.20
CA MET A 1 29.36 14.10 4.84
C MET A 1 28.52 15.00 3.94
N LEU A 2 27.52 14.47 3.25
CA LEU A 2 26.71 15.26 2.31
C LEU A 2 25.97 16.35 3.10
N GLN A 3 26.02 17.61 2.68
CA GLN A 3 25.49 18.77 3.43
C GLN A 3 24.02 18.62 3.83
N TRP A 4 23.23 17.85 3.08
CA TRP A 4 21.83 17.60 3.38
C TRP A 4 21.61 16.64 4.56
N GLN A 5 22.60 15.81 4.92
CA GLN A 5 22.59 14.93 6.09
C GLN A 5 22.87 15.68 7.41
N ALA A 6 23.05 17.01 7.33
CA ALA A 6 23.20 17.83 8.52
C ALA A 6 21.98 17.68 9.44
N ARG A 7 22.25 17.60 10.75
CA ARG A 7 21.23 17.44 11.80
C ARG A 7 20.18 18.56 11.85
N SER A 8 20.43 19.68 11.18
CA SER A 8 19.50 20.81 11.04
C SER A 8 18.54 20.67 9.87
N ASN A 9 18.74 19.71 8.96
CA ASN A 9 17.89 19.56 7.78
C ASN A 9 16.63 18.75 8.12
N PRO A 10 15.42 19.34 8.02
CA PRO A 10 14.17 18.61 8.23
C PRO A 10 13.99 17.41 7.29
N LEU A 11 14.57 17.44 6.08
CA LEU A 11 14.51 16.33 5.13
C LEU A 11 15.29 15.10 5.65
N ALA A 12 16.42 15.30 6.32
CA ALA A 12 17.21 14.22 6.90
C ALA A 12 16.50 13.57 8.09
N TRP A 13 15.80 14.36 8.92
CA TRP A 13 14.97 13.83 10.01
C TRP A 13 13.80 13.02 9.50
N TRP A 14 13.12 13.48 8.45
CA TRP A 14 12.04 12.74 7.82
C TRP A 14 12.52 11.42 7.21
N TRP A 15 13.63 11.43 6.46
CA TRP A 15 14.19 10.19 5.94
C TRP A 15 14.66 9.24 7.07
N GLY A 16 15.30 9.79 8.11
CA GLY A 16 15.70 9.03 9.29
C GLY A 16 14.51 8.39 10.03
N SER A 17 13.37 9.08 10.11
CA SER A 17 12.17 8.51 10.73
C SER A 17 11.54 7.42 9.87
N LEU A 18 11.48 7.59 8.55
CA LEU A 18 10.99 6.56 7.62
C LEU A 18 11.82 5.27 7.68
N THR A 19 13.14 5.40 7.71
CA THR A 19 14.05 4.25 7.79
C THR A 19 13.98 3.56 9.14
N LEU A 20 13.83 4.31 10.23
CA LEU A 20 13.62 3.76 11.57
C LEU A 20 12.31 2.96 11.65
N VAL A 21 11.20 3.56 11.19
CA VAL A 21 9.89 2.89 11.17
C VAL A 21 9.93 1.64 10.30
N SER A 22 10.56 1.70 9.13
CA SER A 22 10.71 0.55 8.24
C SER A 22 11.54 -0.58 8.87
N SER A 23 12.61 -0.23 9.59
CA SER A 23 13.42 -1.20 10.31
C SER A 23 12.61 -1.88 11.42
N ALA A 24 11.81 -1.11 12.17
CA ALA A 24 10.88 -1.65 13.15
C ALA A 24 9.84 -2.58 12.51
N ASN A 25 9.24 -2.21 11.38
CA ASN A 25 8.26 -3.03 10.67
C ASN A 25 8.86 -4.39 10.23
N ILE A 26 10.10 -4.39 9.73
CA ILE A 26 10.83 -5.63 9.37
C ILE A 26 11.05 -6.50 10.62
N LEU A 27 11.47 -5.90 11.74
CA LEU A 27 11.67 -6.63 12.99
C LEU A 27 10.36 -7.27 13.47
N VAL A 28 9.24 -6.55 13.44
CA VAL A 28 7.92 -7.10 13.80
C VAL A 28 7.54 -8.25 12.86
N TRP A 29 7.78 -8.12 11.55
CA TRP A 29 7.55 -9.22 10.61
C TRP A 29 8.35 -10.47 10.96
N PHE A 30 9.64 -10.34 11.28
CA PHE A 30 10.47 -11.47 11.72
C PHE A 30 9.98 -12.08 13.05
N MET A 31 9.51 -11.26 13.99
CA MET A 31 8.92 -11.73 15.24
C MET A 31 7.66 -12.55 14.98
N LEU A 32 6.73 -12.05 14.16
CA LEU A 32 5.51 -12.76 13.78
C LEU A 32 5.84 -14.06 13.03
N TYR A 33 6.80 -14.02 12.10
CA TYR A 33 7.24 -15.21 11.38
C TYR A 33 7.80 -16.25 12.35
N ARG A 34 8.68 -15.86 13.27
CA ARG A 34 9.26 -16.78 14.26
C ARG A 34 8.24 -17.34 15.25
N GLU A 35 7.21 -16.58 15.59
CA GLU A 35 6.19 -17.04 16.55
C GLU A 35 5.17 -17.99 15.89
N PHE A 36 4.69 -17.66 14.69
CA PHE A 36 3.55 -18.35 14.09
C PHE A 36 3.90 -19.32 12.95
N TYR A 37 5.07 -19.19 12.31
CA TYR A 37 5.49 -20.10 11.24
C TYR A 37 6.01 -21.47 11.74
N PRO A 38 6.80 -21.57 12.83
CA PRO A 38 7.34 -22.86 13.27
C PRO A 38 6.32 -23.75 13.99
N THR A 39 5.04 -23.38 14.08
CA THR A 39 3.99 -24.22 14.66
C THR A 39 3.53 -25.26 13.63
N PRO A 40 4.00 -26.52 13.67
CA PRO A 40 3.59 -27.57 12.75
C PRO A 40 2.28 -28.13 13.31
N SER A 41 1.21 -27.35 13.21
CA SER A 41 -0.13 -27.86 13.52
C SER A 41 -0.50 -28.83 12.41
N GLY A 42 -0.54 -30.12 12.73
CA GLY A 42 -0.71 -31.27 11.83
C GLY A 42 -2.03 -31.37 11.05
N ASN A 43 -2.47 -30.28 10.41
CA ASN A 43 -3.53 -30.30 9.42
C ASN A 43 -2.91 -30.07 8.03
N LEU A 44 -2.87 -31.13 7.22
CA LEU A 44 -2.32 -31.15 5.86
C LEU A 44 -2.97 -30.14 4.88
N SER A 45 -4.03 -29.43 5.28
CA SER A 45 -4.70 -28.38 4.50
C SER A 45 -4.40 -26.94 4.98
N GLY A 46 -3.83 -26.74 6.17
CA GLY A 46 -3.64 -25.40 6.77
C GLY A 46 -2.26 -24.76 6.55
N GLY A 47 -1.22 -25.56 6.28
CA GLY A 47 0.16 -25.07 6.17
C GLY A 47 0.47 -24.24 4.93
N SER A 48 -0.27 -24.44 3.83
CA SER A 48 -0.04 -23.71 2.57
C SER A 48 -0.52 -22.25 2.65
N GLY A 49 -1.66 -22.00 3.31
CA GLY A 49 -2.26 -20.67 3.39
C GLY A 49 -1.49 -19.68 4.28
N ILE A 50 -0.93 -20.16 5.40
CA ILE A 50 -0.16 -19.31 6.32
C ILE A 50 1.18 -18.88 5.70
N GLY A 51 1.87 -19.80 5.01
CA GLY A 51 3.11 -19.48 4.30
C GLY A 51 2.88 -18.43 3.20
N LEU A 52 1.80 -18.56 2.43
CA LEU A 52 1.41 -17.56 1.44
C LEU A 52 1.12 -16.20 2.09
N MET A 53 0.37 -16.17 3.19
CA MET A 53 0.07 -14.92 3.90
C MET A 53 1.33 -14.21 4.39
N PHE A 54 2.29 -14.95 4.95
CA PHE A 54 3.59 -14.40 5.36
C PHE A 54 4.41 -13.89 4.18
N LEU A 55 4.39 -14.58 3.04
CA LEU A 55 5.07 -14.15 1.81
C LEU A 55 4.47 -12.85 1.26
N LEU A 56 3.14 -12.74 1.22
CA LEU A 56 2.46 -11.52 0.78
C LEU A 56 2.72 -10.36 1.76
N CYS A 57 2.67 -10.62 3.06
CA CYS A 57 3.03 -9.62 4.07
C CYS A 57 4.49 -9.17 3.92
N ALA A 58 5.41 -10.10 3.66
CA ALA A 58 6.80 -9.78 3.36
C ALA A 58 6.92 -8.90 2.12
N GLY A 59 6.26 -9.26 1.02
CA GLY A 59 6.25 -8.47 -0.22
C GLY A 59 5.87 -7.02 0.02
N TYR A 60 4.83 -6.77 0.84
CA TYR A 60 4.43 -5.41 1.20
C TYR A 60 5.43 -4.72 2.14
N VAL A 61 5.81 -5.37 3.25
CA VAL A 61 6.74 -4.81 4.26
C VAL A 61 8.08 -4.44 3.64
N PHE A 62 8.69 -5.36 2.89
CA PHE A 62 9.99 -5.12 2.24
C PHE A 62 9.87 -4.13 1.08
N GLY A 63 8.74 -4.12 0.35
CA GLY A 63 8.48 -3.11 -0.68
C GLY A 63 8.39 -1.69 -0.12
N CYS A 64 7.65 -1.51 0.99
CA CYS A 64 7.58 -0.24 1.72
C CYS A 64 8.93 0.15 2.32
N ALA A 65 9.69 -0.81 2.86
CA ALA A 65 11.03 -0.55 3.38
C ALA A 65 11.98 -0.08 2.28
N PHE A 66 11.98 -0.74 1.12
CA PHE A 66 12.78 -0.32 -0.04
C PHE A 66 12.50 1.13 -0.42
N ARG A 67 11.22 1.51 -0.53
CA ARG A 67 10.80 2.89 -0.86
C ARG A 67 11.06 3.90 0.28
N SER A 68 11.21 3.44 1.52
CA SER A 68 11.60 4.29 2.65
C SER A 68 13.10 4.53 2.73
N PHE A 69 13.92 3.51 2.38
CA PHE A 69 15.37 3.65 2.27
C PHE A 69 15.78 4.46 1.04
N LEU A 70 15.03 4.32 -0.07
CA LEU A 70 15.24 5.04 -1.32
C LEU A 70 13.97 5.85 -1.70
N PRO A 71 13.64 6.93 -0.96
CA PRO A 71 12.48 7.75 -1.28
C PRO A 71 12.59 8.37 -2.66
N ARG A 72 11.47 8.37 -3.37
CA ARG A 72 11.31 9.05 -4.66
C ARG A 72 9.85 9.37 -4.95
N ALA A 73 9.62 10.41 -5.75
CA ALA A 73 8.30 10.74 -6.27
C ALA A 73 8.26 10.41 -7.76
N ASP A 74 7.53 9.34 -8.09
CA ASP A 74 7.58 8.66 -9.39
C ASP A 74 7.14 9.59 -10.55
N VAL A 75 6.14 10.43 -10.34
CA VAL A 75 5.61 11.34 -11.38
C VAL A 75 6.48 12.58 -11.58
N GLN A 76 7.07 13.10 -10.51
CA GLN A 76 7.94 14.28 -10.55
C GLN A 76 9.39 13.94 -10.95
N ARG A 77 9.71 12.65 -11.11
CA ARG A 77 11.06 12.13 -11.39
C ARG A 77 12.11 12.56 -10.37
N ILE A 78 11.71 12.87 -9.14
CA ILE A 78 12.65 13.27 -8.08
C ILE A 78 13.02 12.10 -7.18
N CYS A 79 14.29 12.01 -6.80
CA CYS A 79 14.79 11.01 -5.86
C CYS A 79 15.76 11.63 -4.84
N LEU A 80 15.94 10.94 -3.71
CA LEU A 80 16.87 11.37 -2.66
C LEU A 80 18.30 10.87 -2.91
N PHE A 81 18.45 9.74 -3.60
CA PHE A 81 19.75 9.10 -3.83
C PHE A 81 20.00 8.88 -5.32
N ASP A 82 21.25 9.11 -5.74
CA ASP A 82 21.67 8.86 -7.12
C ASP A 82 22.10 7.41 -7.31
N THR A 83 21.13 6.52 -7.55
CA THR A 83 21.41 5.10 -7.82
C THR A 83 20.44 4.57 -8.87
N TRP A 84 20.85 3.55 -9.61
CA TRP A 84 19.96 2.86 -10.56
C TRP A 84 18.72 2.26 -9.89
N LEU A 85 18.80 1.92 -8.59
CA LEU A 85 17.68 1.46 -7.77
C LEU A 85 16.63 2.56 -7.55
N SER A 86 17.04 3.83 -7.65
CA SER A 86 16.16 4.99 -7.57
C SER A 86 15.48 5.32 -8.90
N SER A 87 15.73 4.53 -9.95
CA SER A 87 14.97 4.65 -11.20
C SER A 87 13.48 4.44 -10.95
N VAL A 88 12.66 5.14 -11.75
CA VAL A 88 11.21 5.13 -11.58
C VAL A 88 10.64 3.75 -11.93
N VAL A 89 11.19 3.07 -12.95
CA VAL A 89 10.80 1.69 -13.29
C VAL A 89 10.98 0.77 -12.09
N VAL A 90 12.17 0.75 -11.48
CA VAL A 90 12.50 -0.24 -10.43
C VAL A 90 11.48 -0.19 -9.30
N GLY A 91 11.18 0.98 -8.75
CA GLY A 91 10.28 0.98 -7.61
C GLY A 91 8.83 1.30 -7.92
N ARG A 92 8.44 1.65 -9.16
CA ARG A 92 7.04 1.45 -9.57
C ARG A 92 6.76 -0.05 -9.64
N THR A 93 7.72 -0.87 -10.11
CA THR A 93 7.63 -2.33 -10.00
C THR A 93 7.56 -2.79 -8.55
N VAL A 94 8.43 -2.29 -7.66
CA VAL A 94 8.36 -2.63 -6.22
C VAL A 94 7.03 -2.20 -5.61
N ALA A 95 6.51 -1.01 -5.93
CA ALA A 95 5.20 -0.58 -5.45
C ALA A 95 4.06 -1.45 -5.96
N THR A 96 4.04 -1.76 -7.27
CA THR A 96 3.03 -2.65 -7.85
C THR A 96 3.04 -4.01 -7.20
N VAL A 97 4.22 -4.62 -6.99
CA VAL A 97 4.32 -5.92 -6.29
C VAL A 97 3.80 -5.79 -4.85
N ALA A 98 4.22 -4.75 -4.13
CA ALA A 98 3.79 -4.51 -2.76
C ALA A 98 2.26 -4.35 -2.67
N GLU A 99 1.67 -3.51 -3.53
CA GLU A 99 0.24 -3.22 -3.56
C GLU A 99 -0.60 -4.44 -3.93
N LEU A 100 -0.14 -5.24 -4.89
CA LEU A 100 -0.77 -6.52 -5.22
C LEU A 100 -0.67 -7.51 -4.05
N CYS A 101 0.47 -7.56 -3.35
CA CYS A 101 0.60 -8.37 -2.15
C CYS A 101 -0.33 -7.89 -1.03
N PHE A 102 -0.55 -6.58 -0.89
CA PHE A 102 -1.42 -6.02 0.13
C PHE A 102 -2.89 -6.32 -0.14
N VAL A 103 -3.39 -6.07 -1.36
CA VAL A 103 -4.78 -6.40 -1.71
C VAL A 103 -5.03 -7.91 -1.70
N ALA A 104 -4.04 -8.74 -2.04
CA ALA A 104 -4.17 -10.19 -1.94
C ALA A 104 -4.37 -10.66 -0.48
N GLN A 105 -3.68 -10.04 0.49
CA GLN A 105 -3.92 -10.31 1.91
C GLN A 105 -5.35 -9.99 2.33
N TRP A 106 -5.91 -8.89 1.81
CA TRP A 106 -7.30 -8.50 2.07
C TRP A 106 -8.27 -9.53 1.49
N ALA A 107 -8.06 -9.92 0.23
CA ALA A 107 -8.87 -10.91 -0.45
C ALA A 107 -8.86 -12.25 0.30
N ILE A 108 -7.70 -12.74 0.72
CA ILE A 108 -7.58 -14.00 1.48
C ILE A 108 -8.37 -13.95 2.79
N ILE A 109 -8.26 -12.87 3.55
CA ILE A 109 -8.97 -12.73 4.83
C ILE A 109 -10.47 -12.55 4.63
N LEU A 110 -10.90 -11.68 3.71
CA LEU A 110 -12.32 -11.46 3.44
C LEU A 110 -13.00 -12.73 2.91
N HIS A 111 -12.33 -13.46 2.01
CA HIS A 111 -12.83 -14.73 1.49
C HIS A 111 -12.99 -15.75 2.62
N LYS A 112 -12.00 -15.86 3.50
CA LYS A 112 -12.01 -16.79 4.63
C LYS A 112 -13.08 -16.44 5.66
N LEU A 113 -13.14 -15.18 6.10
CA LEU A 113 -14.16 -14.72 7.05
C LEU A 113 -15.56 -14.87 6.46
N GLY A 114 -15.74 -14.52 5.18
CA GLY A 114 -17.00 -14.70 4.47
C GLY A 114 -17.46 -16.15 4.39
N HIS A 115 -16.56 -17.10 4.13
CA HIS A 115 -16.88 -18.53 4.16
C HIS A 115 -17.20 -19.03 5.57
N MET A 116 -16.50 -18.54 6.61
CA MET A 116 -16.77 -18.92 7.99
C MET A 116 -18.16 -18.48 8.47
N THR A 117 -18.63 -17.31 8.03
CA THR A 117 -19.91 -16.74 8.47
C THR A 117 -21.05 -16.93 7.46
N GLY A 118 -20.80 -17.61 6.32
CA GLY A 118 -21.77 -17.72 5.22
C GLY A 118 -22.12 -16.37 4.55
N ALA A 119 -21.28 -15.35 4.70
CA ALA A 119 -21.52 -14.02 4.14
C ALA A 119 -21.06 -13.94 2.67
N GLU A 120 -21.94 -14.31 1.73
CA GLU A 120 -21.66 -14.28 0.29
C GLU A 120 -21.18 -12.91 -0.20
N THR A 121 -21.67 -11.81 0.38
CA THR A 121 -21.21 -10.46 0.05
C THR A 121 -19.71 -10.29 0.28
N ALA A 122 -19.18 -10.78 1.40
CA ALA A 122 -17.75 -10.67 1.71
C ALA A 122 -16.90 -11.57 0.79
N VAL A 123 -17.41 -12.76 0.46
CA VAL A 123 -16.77 -13.68 -0.49
C VAL A 123 -16.69 -13.07 -1.90
N ASN A 124 -17.78 -12.51 -2.40
CA ASN A 124 -17.83 -11.88 -3.73
C ASN A 124 -16.91 -10.66 -3.80
N ILE A 125 -16.90 -9.83 -2.76
CA ILE A 125 -15.99 -8.67 -2.68
C ILE A 125 -14.53 -9.13 -2.71
N ALA A 126 -14.18 -10.17 -1.95
CA ALA A 126 -12.83 -10.72 -1.93
C ALA A 126 -12.32 -11.14 -3.31
N LEU A 127 -13.20 -11.67 -4.17
CA LEU A 127 -12.85 -12.09 -5.54
C LEU A 127 -12.67 -10.92 -6.51
N VAL A 128 -13.32 -9.78 -6.24
CA VAL A 128 -13.37 -8.62 -7.15
C VAL A 128 -12.26 -7.59 -6.86
N ILE A 129 -11.82 -7.45 -5.61
CA ILE A 129 -10.85 -6.39 -5.24
C ILE A 129 -9.49 -6.55 -5.93
N VAL A 130 -8.98 -7.77 -6.13
CA VAL A 130 -7.66 -7.98 -6.76
C VAL A 130 -7.69 -7.59 -8.25
N PRO A 131 -8.66 -8.05 -9.07
CA PRO A 131 -8.80 -7.56 -10.45
C PRO A 131 -8.91 -6.03 -10.58
N ILE A 132 -9.65 -5.37 -9.67
CA ILE A 132 -9.78 -3.90 -9.67
C ILE A 132 -8.40 -3.25 -9.47
N ILE A 133 -7.62 -3.74 -8.50
CA ILE A 133 -6.29 -3.18 -8.24
C ILE A 133 -5.31 -3.50 -9.37
N ILE A 134 -5.37 -4.67 -9.99
CA ILE A 134 -4.56 -4.95 -11.20
C ILE A 134 -4.83 -3.93 -12.29
N LEU A 135 -6.10 -3.57 -12.52
CA LEU A 135 -6.46 -2.52 -13.46
C LEU A 135 -5.95 -1.13 -13.02
N ALA A 136 -6.03 -0.82 -11.72
CA ALA A 136 -5.47 0.41 -11.16
C ALA A 136 -3.96 0.51 -11.41
N GLU A 137 -3.22 -0.59 -11.23
CA GLU A 137 -1.78 -0.63 -11.50
C GLU A 137 -1.47 -0.36 -12.98
N CYS A 138 -2.25 -0.91 -13.92
CA CYS A 138 -2.10 -0.61 -15.34
C CYS A 138 -2.23 0.90 -15.62
N PHE A 139 -3.19 1.57 -14.95
CA PHE A 139 -3.33 3.02 -15.05
C PHE A 139 -2.20 3.77 -14.37
N SER A 140 -1.70 3.29 -13.23
CA SER A 140 -0.52 3.86 -12.56
C SER A 140 0.70 3.85 -13.48
N TRP A 141 0.99 2.70 -14.10
CA TRP A 141 2.08 2.56 -15.06
C TRP A 141 1.91 3.50 -16.26
N TYR A 142 0.69 3.56 -16.81
CA TYR A 142 0.40 4.45 -17.93
C TYR A 142 0.59 5.93 -17.54
N ALA A 143 0.14 6.32 -16.35
CA ALA A 143 0.30 7.68 -15.81
C ALA A 143 1.77 8.05 -15.63
N VAL A 144 2.57 7.13 -15.08
CA VAL A 144 4.00 7.34 -14.86
C VAL A 144 4.75 7.45 -16.18
N VAL A 145 4.45 6.59 -17.15
CA VAL A 145 5.08 6.61 -18.49
C VAL A 145 4.72 7.88 -19.25
N THR A 146 3.44 8.25 -19.29
CA THR A 146 2.97 9.41 -20.09
C THR A 146 3.00 10.73 -19.35
N THR A 147 3.38 10.72 -18.06
CA THR A 147 3.29 11.87 -17.12
C THR A 147 1.88 12.47 -17.01
N ASN A 148 0.85 11.72 -17.40
CA ASN A 148 -0.53 12.17 -17.41
C ASN A 148 -1.21 11.90 -16.06
N PHE A 149 -1.35 12.96 -15.26
CA PHE A 149 -1.95 12.92 -13.93
C PHE A 149 -3.42 12.45 -13.91
N LEU A 150 -4.14 12.45 -15.05
CA LEU A 150 -5.51 11.91 -15.10
C LEU A 150 -5.55 10.43 -14.75
N TYR A 151 -4.58 9.66 -15.21
CA TYR A 151 -4.53 8.23 -14.96
C TYR A 151 -4.17 7.90 -13.51
N ASN A 152 -3.38 8.76 -12.84
CA ASN A 152 -3.21 8.69 -11.39
C ASN A 152 -4.54 8.98 -10.65
N ALA A 153 -5.36 9.90 -11.15
CA ALA A 153 -6.69 10.14 -10.56
C ALA A 153 -7.61 8.92 -10.72
N ILE A 154 -7.56 8.24 -11.88
CA ILE A 154 -8.31 7.00 -12.13
C ILE A 154 -7.83 5.87 -11.22
N GLU A 155 -6.51 5.66 -11.10
CA GLU A 155 -5.91 4.70 -10.18
C GLU A 155 -6.42 4.92 -8.74
N ASN A 156 -6.28 6.15 -8.22
CA ASN A 156 -6.71 6.47 -6.86
C ASN A 156 -8.23 6.35 -6.67
N SER A 157 -9.01 6.57 -7.72
CA SER A 157 -10.46 6.32 -7.72
C SER A 157 -10.78 4.83 -7.65
N LEU A 158 -10.03 3.97 -8.34
CA LEU A 158 -10.18 2.51 -8.25
C LEU A 158 -9.78 1.99 -6.87
N TRP A 159 -8.74 2.55 -6.26
CA TRP A 159 -8.43 2.31 -4.85
C TRP A 159 -9.60 2.72 -3.95
N ALA A 160 -10.18 3.91 -4.12
CA ALA A 160 -11.33 4.35 -3.34
C ALA A 160 -12.52 3.38 -3.45
N VAL A 161 -12.80 2.86 -4.66
CA VAL A 161 -13.82 1.80 -4.86
C VAL A 161 -13.47 0.54 -4.09
N THR A 162 -12.22 0.07 -4.16
CA THR A 162 -11.75 -1.11 -3.41
C THR A 162 -11.89 -0.94 -1.90
N PHE A 163 -11.50 0.22 -1.36
CA PHE A 163 -11.69 0.56 0.05
C PHE A 163 -13.16 0.58 0.44
N PHE A 164 -14.02 1.16 -0.39
CA PHE A 164 -15.46 1.20 -0.15
C PHE A 164 -16.08 -0.21 -0.12
N LEU A 165 -15.74 -1.07 -1.09
CA LEU A 165 -16.17 -2.47 -1.11
C LEU A 165 -15.66 -3.23 0.13
N ALA A 166 -14.38 -3.08 0.48
CA ALA A 166 -13.84 -3.68 1.70
C ALA A 166 -14.60 -3.20 2.96
N GLY A 167 -14.96 -1.91 3.03
CA GLY A 167 -15.79 -1.36 4.10
C GLY A 167 -17.17 -2.03 4.20
N ILE A 168 -17.85 -2.24 3.06
CA ILE A 168 -19.12 -2.97 3.01
C ILE A 168 -18.95 -4.40 3.53
N ALA A 169 -17.90 -5.10 3.09
CA ALA A 169 -17.61 -6.47 3.54
C ALA A 169 -17.39 -6.52 5.05
N LEU A 170 -16.58 -5.60 5.61
CA LEU A 170 -16.35 -5.54 7.05
C LEU A 170 -17.63 -5.22 7.82
N CYS A 171 -18.43 -4.24 7.38
CA CYS A 171 -19.72 -3.91 8.01
C CYS A 171 -20.66 -5.12 8.04
N ARG A 172 -20.66 -5.93 6.97
CA ARG A 172 -21.46 -7.18 6.91
C ARG A 172 -20.94 -8.25 7.87
N LEU A 173 -19.63 -8.30 8.12
CA LEU A 173 -18.97 -9.27 9.01
C LEU A 173 -19.06 -8.87 10.49
N VAL A 174 -19.07 -7.57 10.83
CA VAL A 174 -19.16 -7.07 12.22
C VAL A 174 -20.23 -7.76 13.08
N PRO A 175 -21.48 -7.95 12.64
CA PRO A 175 -22.51 -8.59 13.47
C PRO A 175 -22.26 -10.09 13.74
N GLU A 176 -21.44 -10.74 12.92
CA GLU A 176 -21.17 -12.20 12.99
C GLU A 176 -20.08 -12.54 14.02
N PHE A 177 -19.39 -11.54 14.57
CA PHE A 177 -18.32 -11.72 15.54
C PHE A 177 -18.60 -10.95 16.83
N GLN A 178 -18.13 -11.49 17.96
CA GLN A 178 -18.21 -10.86 19.29
C GLN A 178 -16.80 -10.55 19.84
N GLY A 179 -16.76 -9.86 20.99
CA GLY A 179 -15.52 -9.62 21.73
C GLY A 179 -14.46 -8.83 20.96
N VAL A 180 -13.20 -9.23 21.09
CA VAL A 180 -12.04 -8.50 20.54
C VAL A 180 -12.08 -8.45 19.01
N VAL A 181 -12.55 -9.52 18.36
CA VAL A 181 -12.64 -9.59 16.89
C VAL A 181 -13.63 -8.56 16.35
N ARG A 182 -14.76 -8.36 17.02
CA ARG A 182 -15.73 -7.31 16.66
C ARG A 182 -15.13 -5.92 16.74
N TRP A 183 -14.40 -5.62 17.81
CA TRP A 183 -13.70 -4.34 17.96
C TRP A 183 -12.62 -4.15 16.91
N ALA A 184 -11.88 -5.20 16.54
CA ALA A 184 -10.91 -5.16 15.46
C ALA A 184 -11.59 -4.85 14.12
N LEU A 185 -12.69 -5.52 13.77
CA LEU A 185 -13.45 -5.25 12.54
C LEU A 185 -14.00 -3.81 12.52
N MET A 186 -14.58 -3.33 13.62
CA MET A 186 -15.07 -1.94 13.73
C MET A 186 -13.92 -0.92 13.59
N SER A 187 -12.76 -1.19 14.18
CA SER A 187 -11.57 -0.34 14.00
C SER A 187 -11.13 -0.30 12.53
N GLY A 188 -11.21 -1.43 11.82
CA GLY A 188 -10.96 -1.52 10.38
C GLY A 188 -11.95 -0.69 9.57
N VAL A 189 -13.25 -0.76 9.89
CA VAL A 189 -14.29 0.07 9.25
C VAL A 189 -13.99 1.57 9.43
N VAL A 190 -13.64 2.00 10.65
CA VAL A 190 -13.28 3.39 10.93
C VAL A 190 -12.04 3.80 10.15
N GLY A 191 -10.99 2.97 10.13
CA GLY A 191 -9.77 3.22 9.36
C GLY A 191 -10.05 3.36 7.86
N ILE A 192 -10.86 2.47 7.28
CA ILE A 192 -11.30 2.54 5.88
C ILE A 192 -12.08 3.82 5.62
N ALA A 193 -13.01 4.20 6.50
CA ALA A 193 -13.80 5.42 6.33
C ALA A 193 -12.92 6.69 6.35
N CYS A 194 -11.96 6.77 7.27
CA CYS A 194 -11.00 7.86 7.33
C CYS A 194 -10.14 7.94 6.06
N PHE A 195 -9.62 6.81 5.60
CA PHE A 195 -8.78 6.77 4.40
C PHE A 195 -9.58 7.09 3.12
N LEU A 196 -10.81 6.60 3.02
CA LEU A 196 -11.71 6.91 1.91
C LEU A 196 -12.03 8.40 1.86
N ALA A 197 -12.28 9.03 3.02
CA ALA A 197 -12.47 10.47 3.09
C ALA A 197 -11.23 11.22 2.58
N PHE A 198 -10.03 10.79 2.96
CA PHE A 198 -8.78 11.36 2.46
C PHE A 198 -8.64 11.21 0.93
N LEU A 199 -8.89 10.01 0.38
CA LEU A 199 -8.80 9.77 -1.07
C LEU A 199 -9.74 10.68 -1.86
N VAL A 200 -10.99 10.81 -1.41
CA VAL A 200 -12.03 11.56 -2.13
C VAL A 200 -11.87 13.07 -1.98
N THR A 201 -11.41 13.56 -0.82
CA THR A 201 -11.35 15.00 -0.53
C THR A 201 -10.00 15.65 -0.82
N VAL A 202 -8.92 14.88 -0.77
CA VAL A 202 -7.54 15.40 -0.92
C VAL A 202 -6.88 14.82 -2.15
N ASP A 203 -6.79 13.49 -2.22
CA ASP A 203 -5.87 12.84 -3.17
C ASP A 203 -6.36 12.89 -4.62
N VAL A 204 -7.57 12.39 -4.90
CA VAL A 204 -8.17 12.45 -6.25
C VAL A 204 -8.31 13.91 -6.73
N PRO A 205 -8.80 14.87 -5.94
CA PRO A 205 -8.84 16.28 -6.33
C PRO A 205 -7.46 16.89 -6.61
N MET A 206 -6.42 16.49 -5.87
CA MET A 206 -5.05 16.94 -6.12
C MET A 206 -4.58 16.52 -7.52
N TYR A 207 -4.78 15.27 -7.91
CA TYR A 207 -4.40 14.79 -9.25
C TYR A 207 -5.20 15.48 -10.36
N LEU A 208 -6.51 15.69 -10.16
CA LEU A 208 -7.35 16.40 -11.12
C LEU A 208 -6.94 17.88 -11.26
N SER A 209 -6.59 18.55 -10.17
CA SER A 209 -6.12 19.94 -10.23
C SER A 209 -4.78 20.07 -10.96
N ARG A 210 -3.83 19.15 -10.71
CA ARG A 210 -2.55 19.06 -11.45
C ARG A 210 -2.77 18.79 -12.94
N TRP A 211 -3.71 17.91 -13.27
CA TRP A 211 -4.06 17.62 -14.66
C TRP A 211 -4.65 18.83 -15.39
N ARG A 212 -5.56 19.58 -14.73
CA ARG A 212 -6.13 20.83 -15.29
C ARG A 212 -5.07 21.91 -15.47
N ALA A 213 -4.15 22.07 -14.50
CA ALA A 213 -3.05 23.01 -14.61
C ALA A 213 -2.13 22.67 -15.79
N GLY A 214 -1.75 21.40 -15.96
CA GLY A 214 -0.94 20.96 -17.09
C GLY A 214 -1.61 21.15 -18.45
N HIS A 215 -2.94 21.03 -18.53
CA HIS A 215 -3.71 21.36 -19.74
C HIS A 215 -3.70 22.86 -20.06
N ALA A 216 -3.78 23.72 -19.03
CA ALA A 216 -3.76 25.18 -19.20
C ALA A 216 -2.38 25.71 -19.63
N GLU A 217 -1.30 25.03 -19.25
CA GLU A 217 0.08 25.38 -19.62
C GLU A 217 0.49 24.86 -21.01
N GLY A 218 -0.39 24.12 -21.70
CA GLY A 218 -0.11 23.60 -23.04
C GLY A 218 0.94 22.48 -23.06
N ASN A 219 1.14 21.77 -21.95
CA ASN A 219 2.12 20.68 -21.89
C ASN A 219 1.77 19.58 -22.90
N THR A 220 2.69 19.34 -23.83
CA THR A 220 2.67 18.17 -24.71
C THR A 220 2.99 16.93 -23.87
N PHE A 221 1.99 16.09 -23.63
CA PHE A 221 2.20 14.78 -22.98
C PHE A 221 3.29 13.99 -23.71
N MET A 222 4.17 13.32 -22.96
CA MET A 222 5.22 12.50 -23.58
C MET A 222 4.59 11.35 -24.35
N GLY A 223 5.14 11.05 -25.54
CA GLY A 223 4.77 9.84 -26.27
C GLY A 223 5.11 8.60 -25.44
N PHE A 224 4.34 7.52 -25.58
CA PHE A 224 4.50 6.30 -24.76
C PHE A 224 5.92 5.72 -24.79
N LEU A 225 6.56 5.69 -25.97
CA LEU A 225 7.94 5.18 -26.13
C LEU A 225 8.99 6.13 -25.52
N GLU A 226 8.80 7.44 -25.68
CA GLU A 226 9.65 8.46 -25.06
C GLU A 226 9.55 8.41 -23.54
N GLY A 227 8.33 8.20 -23.02
CA GLY A 227 8.04 7.99 -21.61
C GLY A 227 8.73 6.75 -21.05
N LEU A 228 8.72 5.62 -21.75
CA LEU A 228 9.40 4.41 -21.29
C LEU A 228 10.93 4.60 -21.19
N HIS A 229 11.52 5.31 -22.16
CA HIS A 229 12.93 5.67 -22.09
C HIS A 229 13.21 6.67 -20.95
N ASP A 230 12.34 7.67 -20.75
CA ASP A 230 12.48 8.66 -19.68
C ASP A 230 12.41 8.02 -18.28
N VAL A 231 11.40 7.19 -18.01
CA VAL A 231 11.19 6.49 -16.73
C VAL A 231 12.38 5.59 -16.37
N SER A 232 13.09 5.06 -17.37
CA SER A 232 14.25 4.17 -17.18
C SER A 232 15.59 4.89 -17.06
N THR A 233 15.70 6.15 -17.51
CA THR A 233 17.01 6.86 -17.62
C THR A 233 17.08 8.18 -16.88
N ARG A 234 15.94 8.80 -16.55
CA ARG A 234 15.90 10.14 -15.95
C ARG A 234 15.35 10.12 -14.52
N TRP A 235 16.22 10.47 -13.57
CA TRP A 235 15.84 10.85 -12.21
C TRP A 235 16.66 12.06 -11.78
N VAL A 236 16.00 13.03 -11.16
CA VAL A 236 16.61 14.26 -10.67
C VAL A 236 16.78 14.15 -9.16
N VAL A 237 18.04 14.14 -8.73
CA VAL A 237 18.36 14.11 -7.31
C VAL A 237 18.13 15.49 -6.72
N THR A 238 17.22 15.61 -5.76
CA THR A 238 16.95 16.87 -5.08
C THR A 238 16.88 16.70 -3.56
N HIS A 239 17.56 17.60 -2.87
CA HIS A 239 17.60 17.66 -1.40
C HIS A 239 16.86 18.88 -0.86
N ASP A 240 16.11 19.57 -1.73
CA ASP A 240 15.31 20.73 -1.35
C ASP A 240 13.93 20.29 -0.85
N ILE A 241 13.66 20.57 0.43
CA ILE A 241 12.40 20.23 1.09
C ILE A 241 11.17 20.82 0.41
N ALA A 242 11.30 21.94 -0.33
CA ALA A 242 10.17 22.54 -1.03
C ALA A 242 9.53 21.57 -2.03
N HIS A 243 10.35 20.75 -2.69
CA HIS A 243 9.90 19.74 -3.66
C HIS A 243 9.27 18.52 -2.96
N TRP A 244 9.72 18.19 -1.76
CA TRP A 244 9.25 17.03 -0.99
C TRP A 244 8.02 17.31 -0.13
N LYS A 245 7.70 18.57 0.17
CA LYS A 245 6.69 18.95 1.18
C LYS A 245 5.32 18.28 0.99
N GLY A 246 4.88 18.12 -0.27
CA GLY A 246 3.63 17.41 -0.59
C GLY A 246 3.70 15.89 -0.38
N GLU A 247 4.89 15.33 -0.44
CA GLU A 247 5.15 13.89 -0.39
C GLU A 247 5.39 13.37 1.04
N LEU A 248 5.86 14.24 1.94
CA LEU A 248 6.28 13.85 3.30
C LEU A 248 5.18 13.12 4.08
N THR A 249 3.97 13.69 4.08
CA THR A 249 2.85 13.23 4.94
C THR A 249 2.27 11.91 4.45
N TRP A 250 2.00 11.79 3.15
CA TRP A 250 1.39 10.58 2.62
C TRP A 250 2.39 9.42 2.67
N MET A 251 3.67 9.65 2.36
CA MET A 251 4.71 8.61 2.42
C MET A 251 4.86 8.09 3.85
N PHE A 252 4.84 8.98 4.84
CA PHE A 252 4.88 8.56 6.23
C PHE A 252 3.69 7.69 6.61
N LEU A 253 2.46 8.09 6.27
CA LEU A 253 1.26 7.32 6.56
C LEU A 253 1.25 5.96 5.83
N TYR A 254 1.65 5.94 4.57
CA TYR A 254 1.69 4.73 3.75
C TYR A 254 2.77 3.75 4.26
N PHE A 255 3.98 4.22 4.55
CA PHE A 255 5.06 3.35 5.05
C PHE A 255 4.94 3.00 6.55
N SER A 256 3.95 3.55 7.26
CA SER A 256 3.65 3.21 8.65
C SER A 256 2.29 2.52 8.77
N ALA A 257 1.20 3.28 8.84
CA ALA A 257 -0.14 2.79 9.13
C ALA A 257 -0.58 1.64 8.19
N ALA A 258 -0.29 1.75 6.88
CA ALA A 258 -0.65 0.69 5.96
C ALA A 258 0.19 -0.59 6.20
N VAL A 259 1.49 -0.46 6.50
CA VAL A 259 2.35 -1.61 6.85
C VAL A 259 1.86 -2.30 8.12
N TRP A 260 1.47 -1.53 9.14
CA TRP A 260 0.89 -2.06 10.37
C TRP A 260 -0.43 -2.79 10.13
N SER A 261 -1.28 -2.29 9.21
CA SER A 261 -2.48 -3.02 8.80
C SER A 261 -2.15 -4.35 8.10
N SER A 262 -1.13 -4.40 7.24
CA SER A 262 -0.68 -5.66 6.63
C SER A 262 -0.16 -6.66 7.68
N LEU A 263 0.65 -6.19 8.64
CA LEU A 263 1.13 -7.02 9.75
C LEU A 263 -0.03 -7.55 10.60
N ALA A 264 -1.02 -6.69 10.90
CA ALA A 264 -2.21 -7.07 11.66
C ALA A 264 -3.04 -8.13 10.92
N LEU A 265 -3.23 -7.99 9.60
CA LEU A 265 -3.90 -8.99 8.77
C LEU A 265 -3.16 -10.34 8.83
N CYS A 266 -1.83 -10.33 8.68
CA CYS A 266 -1.02 -11.54 8.78
C CYS A 266 -1.16 -12.22 10.16
N ALA A 267 -1.11 -11.44 11.25
CA ALA A 267 -1.28 -11.96 12.60
C ALA A 267 -2.70 -12.52 12.84
N LEU A 268 -3.74 -11.81 12.39
CA LEU A 268 -5.13 -12.28 12.47
C LEU A 268 -5.33 -13.61 11.72
N TYR A 269 -4.73 -13.74 10.54
CA TYR A 269 -4.79 -14.99 9.78
C TYR A 269 -4.10 -16.15 10.51
N ALA A 270 -2.95 -15.89 11.14
CA ALA A 270 -2.21 -16.88 11.92
C ALA A 270 -2.96 -17.33 13.19
N MET A 271 -3.73 -16.44 13.81
CA MET A 271 -4.55 -16.73 15.00
C MET A 271 -5.90 -17.41 14.67
N GLN A 272 -6.02 -18.10 13.53
CA GLN A 272 -7.28 -18.66 13.05
C GLN A 272 -8.05 -19.51 14.08
N GLY A 273 -7.36 -20.38 14.82
CA GLY A 273 -8.00 -21.22 15.84
C GLY A 273 -8.70 -20.41 16.93
N TYR A 274 -8.23 -19.20 17.19
CA TYR A 274 -8.80 -18.28 18.16
C TYR A 274 -10.02 -17.53 17.61
N LEU A 275 -10.06 -17.22 16.31
CA LEU A 275 -11.17 -16.50 15.67
C LEU A 275 -12.51 -17.26 15.76
N ALA A 276 -12.47 -18.59 15.66
CA ALA A 276 -13.68 -19.42 15.74
C ALA A 276 -14.37 -19.35 17.11
N HIS A 277 -13.64 -18.99 18.18
CA HIS A 277 -14.20 -18.84 19.52
C HIS A 277 -15.05 -17.56 19.68
N TYR A 278 -14.98 -16.65 18.72
CA TYR A 278 -15.69 -15.36 18.73
C TYR A 278 -16.83 -15.28 17.71
N LEU A 279 -17.15 -16.37 17.01
CA LEU A 279 -18.36 -16.44 16.18
C LEU A 279 -19.59 -16.29 17.08
N ALA A 280 -20.50 -15.40 16.67
CA ALA A 280 -21.73 -15.07 17.39
C ALA A 280 -22.79 -16.17 17.31
#